data_AF-A0A7X8US39-F1
#
_entry.id   AF-A0A7X8US39-F1
#
_cell.length_a   1.000
_cell.length_b   1.000
_cell.length_c   1.000
_cell.angle_alpha   90.00
_cell.angle_beta   90.00
_cell.angle_gamma   90.00
#
_symmetry.space_group_name_H-M   'P 1'
#
loop_
_entity.id
_entity.type
_entity.pdbx_description
1 polymer ?
#
loop_
_entity_poly.entity_id
_entity_poly.type
_entity_poly.pdbx_seq_one_letter_code
_entity_poly.pdbx_strand_id
1 'polypeptide(L)'
;MAAAQDLMPADQPVVRANGIGRSPDRYRGVRARLMAERAARIVATRNLLAKITWAETPCPQSGHRRIEGRLSGVRYLPTVFHPDGSAEVIAEVSRHGHP
;
A
#
# COMPACT_ATOMS: atom_id res chain seq x y z
N MET A 1 25.51 21.26 -29.28
CA MET A 1 24.13 21.41 -28.74
C MET A 1 23.85 20.21 -27.86
N ALA A 2 23.75 20.41 -26.56
CA ALA A 2 23.49 19.36 -25.58
C ALA A 2 21.98 19.10 -25.52
N ALA A 3 21.54 17.89 -25.87
CA ALA A 3 20.20 17.41 -25.56
C ALA A 3 20.27 16.73 -24.19
N ALA A 4 19.71 17.37 -23.18
CA ALA A 4 19.39 16.75 -21.92
C ALA A 4 18.35 15.65 -22.20
N GLN A 5 18.81 14.40 -22.32
CA GLN A 5 17.94 13.26 -22.12
C GLN A 5 17.69 13.20 -20.62
N ASP A 6 16.57 13.79 -20.20
CA ASP A 6 16.05 13.72 -18.86
C ASP A 6 16.13 12.27 -18.37
N LEU A 7 16.98 12.08 -17.36
CA LEU A 7 17.02 10.88 -16.55
C LEU A 7 15.61 10.60 -16.05
N MET A 8 14.94 9.61 -16.65
CA MET A 8 13.93 8.86 -15.92
C MET A 8 14.65 8.26 -14.70
N PRO A 9 14.28 8.59 -13.45
CA PRO A 9 14.81 7.83 -12.32
C PRO A 9 14.24 6.41 -12.42
N ALA A 10 15.02 5.51 -13.01
CA ALA A 10 14.78 4.09 -12.96
C ALA A 10 14.85 3.64 -11.49
N ASP A 11 13.85 2.84 -11.10
CA ASP A 11 13.94 1.86 -10.02
C ASP A 11 14.29 2.38 -8.63
N GLN A 12 13.50 3.33 -8.10
CA GLN A 12 13.27 3.22 -6.65
C GLN A 12 12.55 1.89 -6.40
N PRO A 13 13.06 1.00 -5.53
CA PRO A 13 12.39 -0.26 -5.28
C PRO A 13 11.08 0.01 -4.55
N VAL A 14 9.97 0.07 -5.28
CA VAL A 14 8.64 0.28 -4.72
C VAL A 14 8.07 -1.08 -4.34
N VAL A 15 7.81 -1.28 -3.04
CA VAL A 15 7.05 -2.45 -2.60
C VAL A 15 5.58 -2.11 -2.73
N ARG A 16 4.84 -2.96 -3.44
CA ARG A 16 3.39 -2.81 -3.65
C ARG A 16 2.63 -3.97 -3.05
N ALA A 17 1.47 -3.68 -2.49
CA ALA A 17 0.50 -4.70 -2.10
C ALA A 17 -0.92 -4.21 -2.40
N ASN A 18 -1.74 -5.11 -2.92
CA ASN A 18 -3.16 -4.87 -3.08
C ASN A 18 -3.92 -5.31 -1.84
N GLY A 19 -5.09 -4.71 -1.65
CA GLY A 19 -6.09 -5.12 -0.69
C GLY A 19 -7.47 -5.01 -1.29
N ILE A 20 -8.29 -6.03 -1.07
CA ILE A 20 -9.69 -6.07 -1.49
C ILE A 20 -10.55 -5.99 -0.23
N GLY A 21 -11.51 -5.07 -0.24
CA GLY A 21 -12.42 -4.82 0.87
C GLY A 21 -13.87 -4.83 0.42
N ARG A 22 -14.75 -5.33 1.27
CA ARG A 22 -16.20 -5.25 1.09
C ARG A 22 -16.82 -4.48 2.25
N SER A 23 -17.90 -3.76 1.96
CA SER A 23 -18.67 -3.10 3.01
C SER A 23 -19.54 -4.12 3.75
N PRO A 24 -19.72 -3.97 5.07
CA PRO A 24 -20.78 -4.70 5.78
C PRO A 24 -22.17 -4.45 5.18
N ASP A 25 -23.00 -5.49 5.11
CA ASP A 25 -24.32 -5.49 4.46
C ASP A 25 -25.28 -4.40 4.98
N ARG A 26 -25.06 -3.93 6.22
CA ARG A 26 -25.84 -2.85 6.83
C ARG A 26 -25.62 -1.47 6.22
N TYR A 27 -24.55 -1.27 5.45
CA TYR A 27 -24.26 0.01 4.78
C TYR A 27 -24.69 -0.03 3.32
N ARG A 28 -25.17 1.10 2.79
CA ARG A 28 -25.61 1.24 1.39
C ARG A 28 -25.07 2.51 0.75
N GLY A 29 -25.08 2.54 -0.58
CA GLY A 29 -24.71 3.71 -1.38
C GLY A 29 -23.30 4.23 -1.07
N VAL A 30 -23.18 5.54 -0.86
CA VAL A 30 -21.89 6.20 -0.58
C VAL A 30 -21.23 5.62 0.68
N ARG A 31 -22.02 5.30 1.71
CA ARG A 31 -21.48 4.75 2.97
C ARG A 31 -20.92 3.34 2.80
N ALA A 32 -21.54 2.53 1.94
CA ALA A 32 -20.98 1.23 1.56
C ALA A 32 -19.63 1.42 0.85
N ARG A 33 -19.56 2.29 -0.16
CA ARG A 33 -18.32 2.58 -0.88
C ARG A 33 -17.17 3.02 0.05
N LEU A 34 -17.43 3.96 0.94
CA LEU A 34 -16.44 4.43 1.93
C LEU A 34 -15.94 3.30 2.83
N MET A 35 -16.83 2.39 3.25
CA MET A 35 -16.47 1.26 4.10
C MET A 35 -15.69 0.18 3.35
N ALA A 36 -16.09 -0.11 2.10
CA ALA A 36 -15.37 -1.03 1.23
C ALA A 36 -13.94 -0.53 0.96
N GLU A 37 -13.79 0.75 0.62
CA GLU A 37 -12.49 1.39 0.42
C GLU A 37 -11.64 1.36 1.70
N ARG A 38 -12.23 1.69 2.85
CA ARG A 38 -11.51 1.63 4.15
C ARG A 38 -11.04 0.22 4.46
N ALA A 39 -11.88 -0.79 4.24
CA ALA A 39 -11.52 -2.19 4.41
C ALA A 39 -10.38 -2.59 3.46
N ALA A 40 -10.46 -2.19 2.19
CA ALA A 40 -9.45 -2.45 1.18
C ALA A 40 -8.09 -1.84 1.56
N ARG A 41 -8.08 -0.60 2.06
CA ARG A 41 -6.87 0.08 2.57
C ARG A 41 -6.23 -0.70 3.72
N ILE A 42 -7.01 -1.12 4.72
CA ILE A 42 -6.50 -1.90 5.87
C ILE A 42 -5.84 -3.20 5.39
N VAL A 43 -6.49 -3.93 4.47
CA VAL A 43 -5.94 -5.16 3.89
C VAL A 43 -4.67 -4.87 3.09
N ALA A 44 -4.66 -3.81 2.27
CA ALA A 44 -3.52 -3.42 1.47
C ALA A 44 -2.31 -3.08 2.34
N THR A 45 -2.50 -2.31 3.42
CA THR A 45 -1.45 -1.98 4.39
C THR A 45 -0.93 -3.23 5.10
N ARG A 46 -1.82 -4.13 5.53
CA ARG A 46 -1.43 -5.40 6.17
C ARG A 46 -0.57 -6.26 5.23
N ASN A 47 -1.00 -6.39 3.98
CA ASN A 47 -0.27 -7.15 2.96
C ASN A 47 1.08 -6.48 2.65
N LEU A 48 1.12 -5.14 2.61
CA LEU A 48 2.34 -4.38 2.40
C LEU A 48 3.34 -4.61 3.55
N LEU A 49 2.87 -4.52 4.78
CA LEU A 49 3.67 -4.81 5.97
C LEU A 49 4.22 -6.23 5.95
N ALA A 50 3.40 -7.22 5.62
CA ALA A 50 3.86 -8.60 5.48
C ALA A 50 4.96 -8.70 4.41
N LYS A 51 4.80 -8.09 3.23
CA LYS A 51 5.85 -8.11 2.21
C LYS A 51 7.15 -7.46 2.66
N ILE A 52 7.08 -6.37 3.44
CA ILE A 52 8.27 -5.69 3.96
C ILE A 52 8.95 -6.53 5.04
N THR A 53 8.19 -7.09 5.98
CA THR A 53 8.75 -7.88 7.09
C THR A 53 9.37 -9.18 6.61
N TRP A 54 8.74 -9.87 5.66
CA TRP A 54 9.30 -11.10 5.06
C TRP A 54 10.59 -10.84 4.27
N ALA A 55 10.75 -9.65 3.69
CA ALA A 55 11.97 -9.29 2.95
C ALA A 55 13.16 -8.95 3.85
N GLU A 56 12.98 -8.77 5.16
CA GLU A 56 13.96 -8.11 6.03
C GLU A 56 14.35 -8.88 7.32
N THR A 57 14.47 -10.21 7.24
CA THR A 57 15.15 -11.08 8.24
C THR A 57 14.23 -11.76 9.30
N PRO A 58 14.44 -13.06 9.62
CA PRO A 58 13.66 -13.86 10.58
C PRO A 58 13.92 -13.55 12.08
N CYS A 59 14.23 -12.31 12.46
CA CYS A 59 14.53 -11.97 13.86
C CYS A 59 13.40 -11.14 14.51
N PRO A 60 12.67 -11.69 15.51
CA PRO A 60 11.42 -11.11 16.00
C PRO A 60 11.54 -9.95 17.00
N GLN A 61 12.75 -9.53 17.42
CA GLN A 61 12.89 -8.72 18.64
C GLN A 61 13.22 -7.23 18.42
N SER A 62 13.59 -6.80 17.21
CA SER A 62 13.89 -5.39 16.88
C SER A 62 12.91 -4.74 15.89
N GLY A 63 11.82 -5.44 15.54
CA GLY A 63 10.95 -5.09 14.41
C GLY A 63 9.98 -3.91 14.62
N HIS A 64 9.42 -3.70 15.83
CA HIS A 64 8.28 -2.79 15.97
C HIS A 64 8.58 -1.31 15.66
N ARG A 65 9.68 -0.73 16.20
CA ARG A 65 10.02 0.68 15.94
C ARG A 65 10.46 0.96 14.49
N ARG A 66 11.03 -0.02 13.79
CA ARG A 66 11.48 0.14 12.40
C ARG A 66 10.33 0.08 11.40
N ILE A 67 9.24 -0.62 11.76
CA ILE A 67 8.04 -0.75 10.93
C ILE A 67 7.20 0.53 10.95
N GLU A 68 7.01 1.17 12.11
CA GLU A 68 6.24 2.42 12.22
C GLU A 68 6.83 3.55 11.38
N GLY A 69 8.16 3.70 11.39
CA GLY A 69 8.87 4.69 10.57
C GLY A 69 8.76 4.47 9.06
N ARG A 70 8.36 3.27 8.61
CA ARG A 70 8.17 2.96 7.18
C ARG A 70 6.74 3.08 6.71
N LEU A 71 5.77 2.99 7.63
CA LEU A 71 4.37 3.25 7.31
C LEU A 71 4.10 4.73 6.99
N SER A 72 4.94 5.64 7.47
CA SER A 72 4.86 7.08 7.17
C SER A 72 5.03 7.41 5.68
N GLY A 73 5.62 6.51 4.89
CA GLY A 73 5.82 6.65 3.45
C GLY A 73 4.81 5.89 2.58
N VAL A 74 3.73 5.33 3.15
CA VAL A 74 2.75 4.56 2.38
C VAL A 74 1.87 5.48 1.56
N ARG A 75 1.94 5.32 0.24
CA ARG A 75 1.03 5.94 -0.73
C ARG A 75 -0.05 4.94 -1.13
N TYR A 76 -1.30 5.41 -1.25
CA TYR A 76 -2.39 4.64 -1.81
C TYR A 76 -2.67 5.14 -3.24
N LEU A 77 -2.70 4.22 -4.19
CA LEU A 77 -3.15 4.51 -5.55
C LEU A 77 -4.68 4.67 -5.60
N PRO A 78 -5.25 5.24 -6.68
CA PRO A 78 -6.69 5.38 -6.85
C PRO A 78 -7.43 4.06 -6.64
N THR A 79 -8.51 4.12 -5.86
CA THR A 79 -9.38 2.98 -5.54
C THR A 79 -10.18 2.55 -6.75
N VAL A 80 -10.19 1.24 -7.04
CA VAL A 80 -11.06 0.64 -8.05
C VAL A 80 -12.29 0.08 -7.36
N PHE A 81 -13.48 0.46 -7.80
CA PHE A 81 -14.75 -0.06 -7.28
C PHE A 81 -15.32 -1.11 -8.25
N HIS A 82 -15.59 -2.28 -7.72
CA HIS A 82 -16.10 -3.42 -8.49
C HIS A 82 -17.64 -3.45 -8.51
N PRO A 83 -18.26 -4.06 -9.53
CA PRO A 83 -19.72 -4.19 -9.62
C PRO A 83 -20.36 -4.96 -8.46
N ASP A 84 -19.59 -5.84 -7.80
CA ASP A 84 -20.03 -6.61 -6.64
C ASP A 84 -20.05 -5.81 -5.32
N GLY A 85 -19.74 -4.50 -5.39
CA GLY A 85 -19.69 -3.61 -4.23
C GLY A 85 -18.39 -3.68 -3.44
N SER A 86 -17.41 -4.46 -3.88
CA SER A 86 -16.06 -4.44 -3.31
C SER A 86 -15.23 -3.27 -3.84
N ALA A 87 -14.18 -2.94 -3.10
CA ALA A 87 -13.17 -1.97 -3.50
C ALA A 87 -11.80 -2.65 -3.49
N GLU A 88 -10.95 -2.25 -4.42
CA GLU A 88 -9.55 -2.63 -4.47
C GLU A 88 -8.67 -1.40 -4.34
N VAL A 89 -7.67 -1.50 -3.48
CA VAL A 89 -6.68 -0.44 -3.25
C VAL A 89 -5.29 -1.03 -3.33
N ILE A 90 -4.38 -0.31 -3.98
CA ILE A 90 -2.96 -0.63 -3.99
C ILE A 90 -2.25 0.31 -3.03
N ALA A 91 -1.59 -0.24 -2.02
CA ALA A 91 -0.68 0.45 -1.13
C ALA A 91 0.75 0.24 -1.64
N GLU A 92 1.54 1.31 -1.64
CA GLU A 92 2.94 1.26 -2.05
C GLU A 92 3.84 2.08 -1.14
N VAL A 93 5.07 1.63 -0.96
CA VAL A 93 6.11 2.39 -0.25
C VAL A 93 7.39 2.36 -1.07
N SER A 94 8.01 3.52 -1.25
CA SER A 94 9.36 3.59 -1.79
C SER A 94 10.33 3.04 -0.75
N ARG A 95 11.13 2.03 -1.10
CA ARG A 95 12.32 1.70 -0.32
C ARG A 95 13.32 2.83 -0.53
N HIS A 96 13.24 3.87 0.29
CA HIS A 96 14.40 4.73 0.48
C HIS A 96 15.46 3.84 1.15
N GLY A 97 16.51 3.55 0.40
CA GLY A 97 17.73 2.98 0.96
C GLY A 97 18.17 3.88 2.10
N HIS A 98 18.14 3.36 3.33
CA HIS A 98 18.88 3.99 4.40
C HIS A 98 20.37 3.88 4.02
N PRO A 99 21.14 4.99 3.99
CA PRO A 99 22.59 4.93 3.87
C PRO A 99 23.21 4.14 5.03
#